data_AF-A0A529NUI7-F1
#
_entry.id   AF-A0A529NUI7-F1
#
_cell.length_a   1.000
_cell.length_b   1.000
_cell.length_c   1.000
_cell.angle_alpha   90.00
_cell.angle_beta   90.00
_cell.angle_gamma   90.00
#
_symmetry.space_group_name_H-M   'P 1'
#
loop_
_entity.id
_entity.type
_entity.pdbx_description
1 polymer ?
#
loop_
_entity_poly.entity_id
_entity_poly.type
_entity_poly.pdbx_seq_one_letter_code
_entity_poly.pdbx_strand_id
1 'polypeptide(L)'
;MPVTRRPASPPAGSLASSGWVGDTIDSGINLTAGFHTYGINWVPGESITWYLDGKQMAQVTSAQVAIPDEPMQLMMNLGVANSNASGWHTALDGSTPSSMQMLVDEVQLYQKAGSGDTVTGANVTPS
;
A
#
# COMPACT_ATOMS: atom_id res chain seq x y z
N MET A 1 16.25 9.94 -30.92
CA MET A 1 16.41 8.70 -30.14
C MET A 1 16.51 9.10 -28.66
N PRO A 2 15.46 9.01 -27.83
CA PRO A 2 15.63 9.33 -26.42
C PRO A 2 16.15 8.09 -25.69
N VAL A 3 17.24 8.30 -24.96
CA VAL A 3 17.89 7.31 -24.09
C VAL A 3 17.08 7.22 -22.80
N THR A 4 16.40 6.11 -22.58
CA THR A 4 15.82 5.75 -21.29
C THR A 4 16.96 5.33 -20.36
N ARG A 5 17.35 6.17 -19.40
CA ARG A 5 18.17 5.72 -18.26
C ARG A 5 17.26 5.03 -17.26
N ARG A 6 17.25 3.69 -17.27
CA ARG A 6 16.74 2.86 -16.18
C ARG A 6 17.49 3.19 -14.89
N PRO A 7 16.81 3.36 -13.74
CA PRO A 7 17.45 3.24 -12.45
C PRO A 7 18.06 1.84 -12.32
N ALA A 8 19.25 1.76 -11.73
CA ALA A 8 20.01 0.53 -11.56
C ALA A 8 19.16 -0.55 -10.87
N SER A 9 18.98 -1.68 -11.55
CA SER A 9 18.51 -2.90 -10.92
C SER A 9 19.53 -3.33 -9.85
N PRO A 10 19.12 -3.64 -8.61
CA PRO A 10 19.99 -4.36 -7.69
C PRO A 10 20.34 -5.73 -8.30
N PRO A 11 21.51 -6.30 -7.96
CA PRO A 11 22.03 -7.50 -8.62
C PRO A 11 21.07 -8.68 -8.47
N ALA A 12 20.92 -9.43 -9.56
CA ALA A 12 20.09 -10.62 -9.65
C ALA A 12 20.47 -11.64 -8.57
N GLY A 13 19.56 -11.83 -7.62
CA GLY A 13 19.60 -12.89 -6.62
C GLY A 13 18.22 -13.50 -6.49
N SER A 14 18.09 -14.75 -6.96
CA SER A 14 17.07 -15.76 -6.63
C SER A 14 15.62 -15.30 -6.41
N LEU A 15 14.72 -15.76 -7.30
CA LEU A 15 13.28 -15.85 -7.01
C LEU A 15 13.06 -16.62 -5.70
N ALA A 16 12.59 -15.94 -4.66
CA ALA A 16 12.08 -16.55 -3.44
C ALA A 16 10.77 -15.87 -3.06
N SER A 17 9.74 -16.69 -2.84
CA SER A 17 8.34 -16.32 -2.62
C SER A 17 8.06 -15.71 -1.23
N SER A 18 8.86 -14.74 -0.79
CA SER A 18 8.61 -14.02 0.46
C SER A 18 9.32 -12.67 0.42
N GLY A 19 8.60 -11.61 0.04
CA GLY A 19 9.12 -10.24 0.12
C GLY A 19 9.61 -9.92 1.53
N TRP A 20 10.80 -9.34 1.64
CA TRP A 20 11.32 -8.85 2.90
C TRP A 20 10.51 -7.64 3.38
N VAL A 21 10.49 -7.42 4.70
CA VAL A 21 9.85 -6.25 5.30
C VAL A 21 10.50 -4.98 4.74
N GLY A 22 9.73 -4.16 4.01
CA GLY A 22 10.17 -2.88 3.46
C GLY A 22 10.57 -2.87 1.99
N ASP A 23 10.47 -3.98 1.27
CA ASP A 23 10.71 -4.01 -0.18
C ASP A 23 9.53 -3.46 -1.00
N THR A 24 9.84 -2.89 -2.17
CA THR A 24 8.83 -2.48 -3.15
C THR A 24 8.37 -3.68 -3.96
N ILE A 25 7.06 -3.80 -4.18
CA ILE A 25 6.45 -4.86 -4.97
C ILE A 25 5.91 -4.27 -6.27
N ASP A 26 6.34 -4.82 -7.40
CA ASP A 26 5.78 -4.48 -8.71
C ASP A 26 4.39 -5.11 -8.86
N SER A 27 3.38 -4.29 -9.10
CA SER A 27 2.00 -4.74 -9.36
C SER A 27 1.83 -5.36 -10.75
N GLY A 28 2.75 -5.08 -11.68
CA GLY A 28 2.69 -5.52 -13.07
C GLY A 28 1.63 -4.79 -13.91
N ILE A 29 0.95 -3.77 -13.35
CA ILE A 29 -0.12 -3.01 -13.99
C ILE A 29 0.02 -1.51 -13.75
N ASN A 30 -0.65 -0.70 -14.56
CA ASN A 30 -0.75 0.74 -14.32
C ASN A 30 -1.91 1.04 -13.34
N LEU A 31 -1.58 1.24 -12.07
CA LEU A 31 -2.54 1.54 -11.00
C LEU A 31 -3.29 2.87 -11.17
N THR A 32 -2.87 3.73 -12.10
CA THR A 32 -3.56 5.01 -12.40
C THR A 32 -4.62 4.88 -13.49
N ALA A 33 -4.71 3.72 -14.17
CA ALA A 33 -5.58 3.53 -15.32
C ALA A 33 -7.04 3.22 -14.96
N GLY A 34 -7.35 2.97 -13.68
CA GLY A 34 -8.69 2.65 -13.21
C GLY A 34 -8.75 2.43 -11.69
N PHE A 35 -9.93 2.05 -11.21
CA PHE A 35 -10.12 1.67 -9.81
C PHE A 35 -9.54 0.27 -9.55
N HIS A 36 -8.93 0.12 -8.37
CA HIS A 36 -8.37 -1.13 -7.86
C HIS A 36 -8.81 -1.35 -6.43
N THR A 37 -8.95 -2.60 -6.02
CA THR A 37 -9.29 -2.96 -4.63
C THR A 37 -8.02 -3.23 -3.84
N TYR A 38 -7.70 -2.36 -2.90
CA TYR A 38 -6.61 -2.54 -1.95
C TYR A 38 -7.16 -3.16 -0.66
N GLY A 39 -6.57 -4.27 -0.23
CA GLY A 39 -6.99 -4.98 0.98
C GLY A 39 -5.86 -5.08 1.99
N ILE A 40 -6.20 -4.95 3.28
CA ILE A 40 -5.29 -5.23 4.38
C ILE A 40 -6.02 -6.16 5.35
N ASN A 41 -5.45 -7.34 5.57
CA ASN A 41 -5.84 -8.20 6.69
C ASN A 41 -4.81 -8.02 7.79
N TRP A 42 -5.19 -7.29 8.84
CA TRP A 42 -4.38 -7.10 10.03
C TRP A 42 -4.94 -7.99 11.16
N VAL A 43 -4.07 -8.85 11.68
CA VAL A 43 -4.34 -9.63 12.89
C VAL A 43 -3.45 -9.07 13.99
N PRO A 44 -4.02 -8.37 14.99
CA PRO A 44 -3.29 -7.77 16.10
C PRO A 44 -2.23 -8.71 16.69
N GLY A 45 -0.98 -8.24 16.80
CA GLY A 45 0.13 -9.01 17.39
C GLY A 45 0.63 -10.21 16.55
N GLU A 46 -0.02 -10.55 15.44
CA GLU A 46 0.26 -11.79 14.70
C GLU A 46 0.75 -11.56 13.27
N SER A 47 -0.01 -10.82 12.45
CA SER A 47 0.34 -10.66 11.03
C SER A 47 -0.32 -9.48 10.34
N ILE A 48 0.27 -9.04 9.23
CA ILE A 48 -0.34 -8.13 8.26
C ILE A 48 -0.19 -8.75 6.87
N THR A 49 -1.30 -8.86 6.15
CA THR A 49 -1.33 -9.36 4.76
C THR A 49 -1.94 -8.31 3.85
N TRP A 50 -1.26 -7.98 2.76
CA TRP A 50 -1.72 -7.00 1.77
C TRP A 50 -2.24 -7.67 0.52
N TYR A 51 -3.29 -7.10 -0.05
CA TYR A 51 -3.95 -7.59 -1.25
C TYR A 51 -4.12 -6.47 -2.28
N LEU A 52 -4.02 -6.85 -3.55
CA LEU A 52 -4.38 -6.02 -4.69
C LEU A 52 -5.33 -6.82 -5.59
N ASP A 53 -6.52 -6.28 -5.85
CA ASP A 53 -7.56 -6.90 -6.66
C ASP A 53 -7.86 -8.35 -6.21
N GLY A 54 -7.92 -8.56 -4.89
CA GLY A 54 -8.16 -9.84 -4.24
C GLY A 54 -6.97 -10.81 -4.21
N LYS A 55 -5.84 -10.46 -4.82
CA LYS A 55 -4.62 -11.29 -4.81
C LYS A 55 -3.70 -10.89 -3.68
N GLN A 56 -3.20 -11.86 -2.91
CA GLN A 56 -2.21 -11.60 -1.87
C GLN A 56 -0.89 -11.15 -2.50
N MET A 57 -0.44 -9.95 -2.13
CA MET A 57 0.81 -9.35 -2.62
C MET A 57 1.96 -9.57 -1.65
N ALA A 58 1.69 -9.47 -0.34
CA ALA A 58 2.68 -9.58 0.70
C ALA A 58 2.07 -10.08 2.01
N GLN A 59 2.91 -10.68 2.84
CA GLN A 59 2.57 -11.01 4.22
C GLN A 59 3.80 -10.83 5.11
N VAL A 60 3.59 -10.25 6.28
CA VAL A 60 4.55 -10.23 7.37
C VAL A 60 3.92 -10.81 8.63
N THR A 61 4.73 -11.48 9.43
CA THR A 61 4.31 -12.13 10.69
C THR A 61 5.14 -11.60 11.85
N SER A 62 4.65 -11.83 13.07
CA SER A 62 5.36 -11.49 14.32
C SER A 62 6.72 -12.19 14.47
N ALA A 63 6.98 -13.25 13.71
CA ALA A 63 8.29 -13.88 13.62
C ALA A 63 9.33 -13.03 12.85
N GLN A 64 8.88 -12.08 12.03
CA GLN A 64 9.74 -11.24 11.18
C GLN A 64 9.85 -9.81 11.71
N VAL A 65 8.76 -9.25 12.23
CA VAL A 65 8.68 -7.87 12.73
C VAL A 65 7.61 -7.76 13.80
N ALA A 66 7.79 -6.86 14.78
CA ALA A 66 6.75 -6.58 15.76
C ALA A 66 5.48 -6.08 15.06
N ILE A 67 4.36 -6.77 15.28
CA ILE A 67 3.07 -6.40 14.71
C ILE A 67 2.29 -5.60 15.76
N PRO A 68 1.79 -4.39 15.44
CA PRO A 68 0.98 -3.62 16.36
C PRO A 68 -0.27 -4.40 16.79
N ASP A 69 -0.65 -4.26 18.06
CA ASP A 69 -1.84 -4.85 18.68
C ASP A 69 -2.74 -3.81 19.38
N GLU A 70 -2.36 -2.54 19.33
CA GLU A 70 -3.13 -1.41 19.83
C GLU A 70 -4.27 -1.02 18.87
N PRO A 71 -5.30 -0.28 19.32
CA PRO A 71 -6.34 0.26 18.44
C PRO A 71 -5.76 1.10 17.29
N MET A 72 -6.20 0.81 16.06
CA MET A 72 -5.71 1.48 14.84
C MET A 72 -6.81 2.28 14.15
N GLN A 73 -6.41 3.27 13.36
CA GLN A 73 -7.29 4.05 12.49
C GLN A 73 -6.89 3.87 11.02
N LEU A 74 -7.86 3.83 10.12
CA LEU A 74 -7.60 3.86 8.69
C LEU A 74 -7.36 5.32 8.25
N MET A 75 -6.22 5.56 7.59
CA MET A 75 -5.88 6.85 7.00
C MET A 75 -5.64 6.69 5.51
N MET A 76 -6.20 7.60 4.72
CA MET A 76 -5.94 7.71 3.29
C MET A 76 -5.59 9.16 2.98
N ASN A 77 -4.47 9.37 2.30
CA ASN A 77 -3.96 10.70 2.00
C ASN A 77 -3.25 10.71 0.66
N LEU A 78 -3.45 11.79 -0.11
CA LEU A 78 -2.64 12.08 -1.29
C LEU A 78 -1.57 13.11 -0.91
N GLY A 79 -0.35 12.62 -0.66
CA GLY A 79 0.82 13.46 -0.45
C GLY A 79 1.70 13.51 -1.70
N VAL A 80 2.28 14.66 -1.99
CA VAL A 80 3.22 14.82 -3.11
C VAL A 80 4.62 15.07 -2.56
N ALA A 81 5.56 14.22 -2.97
CA ALA A 81 6.95 14.29 -2.52
C ALA A 81 7.69 15.49 -3.14
N ASN A 82 8.46 16.20 -2.31
CA ASN A 82 9.46 17.17 -2.75
C ASN A 82 10.85 16.53 -2.81
N SER A 83 11.85 17.33 -3.17
CA SER A 83 13.24 16.86 -3.33
C SER A 83 13.84 16.21 -2.09
N ASN A 84 13.35 16.50 -0.88
CA ASN A 84 13.86 15.90 0.36
C ASN A 84 13.48 14.42 0.49
N ALA A 85 12.49 13.93 -0.26
CA ALA A 85 12.06 12.54 -0.24
C ALA A 85 12.72 11.69 -1.35
N SER A 86 13.60 12.26 -2.17
CA SER A 86 14.16 11.61 -3.39
C SER A 86 14.92 10.30 -3.13
N GLY A 87 15.30 10.01 -1.89
CA GLY A 87 15.96 8.76 -1.51
C GLY A 87 15.03 7.55 -1.37
N TRP A 88 13.71 7.78 -1.31
CA TRP A 88 12.71 6.72 -1.06
C TRP A 88 11.35 6.99 -1.74
N HIS A 89 11.21 8.12 -2.45
CA HIS A 89 10.13 8.40 -3.39
C HIS A 89 10.65 9.12 -4.63
N THR A 90 9.94 8.98 -5.74
CA THR A 90 10.16 9.83 -6.92
C THR A 90 9.72 11.26 -6.59
N ALA A 91 10.65 12.21 -6.68
CA ALA A 91 10.34 13.63 -6.56
C ALA A 91 9.60 14.14 -7.81
N LEU A 92 8.75 15.15 -7.61
CA LEU A 92 8.12 15.91 -8.69
C LEU A 92 9.13 16.35 -9.75
N ASP A 93 8.76 16.19 -11.01
CA ASP A 93 9.47 16.75 -12.16
C ASP A 93 8.50 17.34 -13.19
N GLY A 94 9.03 17.85 -14.31
CA GLY A 94 8.25 18.48 -15.37
C GLY A 94 7.26 17.57 -16.10
N SER A 95 7.28 16.25 -15.86
CA SER A 95 6.29 15.30 -16.37
C SER A 95 5.10 15.12 -15.43
N THR A 96 5.17 15.63 -14.21
CA THR A 96 4.09 15.47 -13.23
C THR A 96 2.92 16.39 -13.55
N PRO A 97 1.66 15.89 -13.56
CA PRO A 97 0.49 16.72 -13.81
C PRO A 97 0.34 17.85 -12.79
N SER A 98 -0.18 19.00 -13.23
CA SER A 98 -0.49 20.15 -12.37
C SER A 98 -1.63 19.89 -11.37
N SER A 99 -2.42 18.85 -11.60
CA SER A 99 -3.46 18.36 -10.69
C SER A 99 -3.36 16.85 -10.55
N MET A 100 -3.37 16.37 -9.32
CA MET A 100 -3.40 14.95 -8.97
C MET A 100 -4.59 14.72 -8.04
N GLN A 101 -5.37 13.69 -8.33
CA GLN A 101 -6.56 13.34 -7.56
C GLN A 101 -6.45 11.89 -7.10
N MET A 102 -6.82 11.64 -5.85
CA MET A 102 -7.04 10.30 -5.32
C MET A 102 -8.55 10.13 -5.19
N LEU A 103 -9.11 9.27 -6.04
CA LEU A 103 -10.52 8.95 -6.01
C LEU A 103 -10.73 7.68 -5.17
N VAL A 104 -11.72 7.72 -4.29
CA VAL A 104 -12.13 6.59 -3.45
C VAL A 104 -13.60 6.35 -3.69
N ASP A 105 -13.95 5.19 -4.23
CA ASP A 105 -15.33 4.81 -4.53
C ASP A 105 -16.03 4.25 -3.28
N GLU A 106 -15.35 3.35 -2.55
CA GLU A 106 -15.88 2.70 -1.35
C GLU A 106 -14.77 2.43 -0.32
N VAL A 107 -15.15 2.41 0.96
CA VAL A 107 -14.34 1.90 2.07
C VAL A 107 -15.14 0.86 2.84
N GLN A 108 -14.57 -0.32 3.01
CA GLN A 108 -15.15 -1.37 3.85
C GLN A 108 -14.19 -1.67 4.99
N LEU A 109 -14.71 -1.68 6.22
CA LEU A 109 -13.96 -1.99 7.42
C LEU A 109 -14.64 -3.11 8.19
N TYR A 110 -13.87 -4.14 8.51
CA TYR A 110 -14.36 -5.36 9.13
C TYR A 110 -13.66 -5.59 10.46
N GLN A 111 -14.42 -6.03 11.46
CA GLN A 111 -13.88 -6.57 12.71
C GLN A 111 -14.06 -8.08 12.72
N LYS A 112 -13.08 -8.79 13.30
CA LYS A 112 -13.21 -10.22 13.56
C LYS A 112 -14.38 -10.43 14.52
N ALA A 113 -15.33 -11.26 14.13
CA ALA A 113 -16.48 -11.58 14.97
C ALA A 113 -16.02 -12.09 16.35
N GLY A 114 -16.56 -11.49 17.41
CA GLY A 114 -16.23 -11.85 18.79
C GLY A 114 -14.94 -11.26 19.34
N SER A 115 -14.26 -10.31 18.66
CA SER A 115 -13.08 -9.66 19.22
C SER A 115 -13.39 -8.74 20.42
N GLY A 116 -14.65 -8.32 20.57
CA GLY A 116 -15.07 -7.37 21.61
C GLY A 116 -14.74 -5.91 21.28
N ASP A 117 -13.96 -5.67 20.22
CA ASP A 117 -13.70 -4.34 19.68
C ASP A 117 -14.90 -3.85 18.88
N THR A 118 -15.02 -2.53 18.74
CA THR A 118 -16.04 -1.89 17.92
C THR A 118 -15.35 -1.06 16.84
N VAL A 119 -15.63 -1.37 15.58
CA VAL A 119 -15.33 -0.47 14.46
C VAL A 119 -16.11 0.82 14.67
N THR A 120 -15.40 1.92 14.89
CA THR A 120 -15.98 3.25 15.01
C THR A 120 -15.95 3.92 13.63
N GLY A 121 -17.11 4.04 13.00
CA GLY A 121 -17.27 4.66 11.69
C GLY A 121 -18.72 4.57 11.23
N ALA A 122 -19.24 5.66 10.65
CA ALA A 122 -20.55 5.64 9.99
C ALA A 122 -20.36 5.36 8.50
N ASN A 123 -21.29 4.64 7.88
CA ASN A 123 -21.37 4.59 6.43
C ASN A 123 -21.56 6.01 5.91
N VAL A 124 -20.65 6.48 5.06
CA VAL A 124 -20.85 7.71 4.30
C VAL A 124 -21.72 7.32 3.11
N THR A 125 -23.02 7.62 3.16
CA THR A 125 -23.86 7.49 1.95
C THR A 125 -23.38 8.51 0.93
N PRO A 126 -23.08 8.11 -0.32
CA PRO A 126 -22.72 9.06 -1.36
C PRO A 126 -23.84 10.09 -1.52
N SER A 127 -23.47 11.37 -1.57
CA SER A 127 -24.37 12.50 -1.84
C SER A 127 -24.73 12.60 -3.30
#